data_AF-A0AAW5RE73-F1
#
_entry.id   AF-A0AAW5RE73-F1
#
_cell.length_a   1.000
_cell.length_b   1.000
_cell.length_c   1.000
_cell.angle_alpha   90.00
_cell.angle_beta   90.00
_cell.angle_gamma   90.00
#
_symmetry.space_group_name_H-M   'P 1'
#
loop_
_entity.id
_entity.type
_entity.pdbx_description
1 polymer ?
#
loop_
_entity_poly.entity_id
_entity_poly.type
_entity_poly.pdbx_seq_one_letter_code
_entity_poly.pdbx_strand_id
1 'polypeptide(L)'
;MAVSDYLKGSGTVWDPYVIHNLAAAIQFFSVDIFRSGVFAELVVDLDLSANTFNQNTKTVATLNGNGYTLTGLKHFTNNNQAATFKKLNLVSINWLNTFGQQGSEYINFEDVVFRGGTLACYSGRMNFTRCTMSSIGWKYMTAYQWGVVDSVALPPTSYALPSGFTDLRSVADPFSASRYPNYASSVWAIDGASAPRLLRQNIANLVQGYLVKGVVKVGGVLKPRFVRALSVVDFVRINDAVAEADGSFSLKCGHYSDAVMVATYEPYGTLLVASKAYVLGDIIHPATPNGFRYLCTKAGNSGTSLPPEPWSTTDTLTVGAAIFTPDPIYQPQLHGPIKPVLCDLITGLPV
;
A
#
# COMPACT_ATOMS: atom_id res chain seq x y z
N MET A 1 -6.64 -4.95 -14.57
CA MET A 1 -6.02 -3.76 -13.96
C MET A 1 -6.07 -4.01 -12.47
N ALA A 2 -4.95 -4.38 -11.84
CA ALA A 2 -4.95 -4.67 -10.41
C ALA A 2 -5.36 -3.39 -9.66
N VAL A 3 -6.37 -3.49 -8.81
CA VAL A 3 -6.76 -2.40 -7.92
C VAL A 3 -5.55 -2.16 -7.01
N SER A 4 -5.04 -0.94 -6.98
CA SER A 4 -3.99 -0.55 -6.05
C SER A 4 -4.52 -0.71 -4.62
N ASP A 5 -3.77 -1.40 -3.74
CA ASP A 5 -4.18 -1.61 -2.34
C ASP A 5 -4.02 -0.33 -1.49
N TYR A 6 -3.37 0.71 -2.03
CA TYR A 6 -3.25 2.02 -1.40
C TYR A 6 -4.59 2.73 -1.26
N LEU A 7 -4.72 3.54 -0.20
CA LEU A 7 -5.94 4.31 0.05
C LEU A 7 -6.21 5.34 -1.06
N LYS A 8 -5.14 6.00 -1.50
CA LYS A 8 -5.05 6.95 -2.62
C LYS A 8 -3.57 7.21 -2.96
N GLY A 9 -3.34 8.04 -3.96
CA GLY A 9 -2.02 8.55 -4.35
C GLY A 9 -1.48 7.93 -5.64
N SER A 10 -0.56 8.65 -6.27
CA SER A 10 0.17 8.23 -7.48
C SER A 10 1.62 7.84 -7.21
N GLY A 11 2.10 8.03 -5.97
CA GLY A 11 3.46 7.71 -5.55
C GLY A 11 4.47 8.82 -5.83
N THR A 12 4.02 10.01 -6.21
CA THR A 12 4.88 11.19 -6.40
C THR A 12 5.08 11.94 -5.09
N VAL A 13 6.07 12.83 -5.02
CA VAL A 13 6.33 13.64 -3.80
C VAL A 13 5.13 14.52 -3.41
N TRP A 14 4.32 14.94 -4.37
CA TRP A 14 3.15 15.80 -4.16
C TRP A 14 1.86 15.00 -3.93
N ASP A 15 1.86 13.73 -4.30
CA ASP A 15 0.73 12.82 -4.21
C ASP A 15 1.20 11.40 -3.85
N PRO A 16 1.70 11.23 -2.60
CA PRO A 16 2.30 9.98 -2.16
C PRO A 16 1.26 8.88 -2.01
N TYR A 17 1.67 7.63 -2.17
CA TYR A 17 0.81 6.49 -1.84
C TYR A 17 0.48 6.45 -0.36
N VAL A 18 -0.80 6.33 -0.02
CA VAL A 18 -1.25 6.28 1.38
C VAL A 18 -1.41 4.83 1.83
N ILE A 19 -0.54 4.39 2.75
CA ILE A 19 -0.52 3.04 3.31
C ILE A 19 -1.43 2.99 4.54
N HIS A 20 -2.56 2.29 4.40
CA HIS A 20 -3.62 2.25 5.42
C HIS A 20 -3.97 0.83 5.91
N ASN A 21 -3.33 -0.20 5.37
CA ASN A 21 -3.56 -1.60 5.74
C ASN A 21 -2.32 -2.45 5.41
N LEU A 22 -2.40 -3.74 5.76
CA LEU A 22 -1.33 -4.71 5.52
C LEU A 22 -1.09 -4.96 4.03
N ALA A 23 -2.14 -5.04 3.20
CA ALA A 23 -2.00 -5.30 1.76
C ALA A 23 -1.20 -4.19 1.07
N ALA A 24 -1.53 -2.92 1.32
CA ALA A 24 -0.80 -1.75 0.84
C ALA A 24 0.67 -1.75 1.30
N ALA A 25 0.94 -2.14 2.54
CA ALA A 25 2.30 -2.24 3.04
C ALA A 25 3.09 -3.37 2.38
N ILE A 26 2.48 -4.55 2.19
CA ILE A 26 3.09 -5.66 1.44
C ILE A 26 3.39 -5.22 0.02
N GLN A 27 2.41 -4.57 -0.64
CA GLN A 27 2.56 -4.04 -1.99
C GLN A 27 3.73 -3.04 -2.05
N PHE A 28 3.80 -2.12 -1.08
CA PHE A 28 4.92 -1.19 -0.95
C PHE A 28 6.24 -1.94 -0.82
N PHE A 29 6.45 -2.77 0.21
CA PHE A 29 7.70 -3.50 0.50
C PHE A 29 8.08 -4.59 -0.53
N SER A 30 7.18 -4.93 -1.43
CA SER A 30 7.45 -5.83 -2.55
C SER A 30 8.31 -5.20 -3.66
N VAL A 31 8.86 -6.07 -4.51
CA VAL A 31 9.96 -5.77 -5.44
C VAL A 31 9.55 -4.85 -6.60
N ASP A 32 8.26 -4.70 -6.89
CA ASP A 32 7.79 -4.01 -8.09
C ASP A 32 7.68 -2.49 -7.91
N ILE A 33 7.42 -2.01 -6.68
CA ILE A 33 7.14 -0.59 -6.41
C ILE A 33 8.40 0.16 -5.93
N PHE A 34 9.29 -0.51 -5.22
CA PHE A 34 10.56 0.09 -4.78
C PHE A 34 11.53 0.43 -5.92
N ARG A 35 11.20 0.19 -7.19
CA ARG A 35 12.09 0.48 -8.34
C ARG A 35 12.03 1.92 -8.83
N SER A 36 10.97 2.68 -8.50
CA SER A 36 10.62 3.91 -9.26
C SER A 36 10.57 5.22 -8.47
N GLY A 37 11.45 5.45 -7.49
CA GLY A 37 11.54 6.75 -6.81
C GLY A 37 10.25 7.18 -6.13
N VAL A 38 9.56 6.21 -5.51
CA VAL A 38 8.19 6.35 -5.01
C VAL A 38 8.15 7.01 -3.64
N PHE A 39 7.13 7.82 -3.40
CA PHE A 39 6.82 8.41 -2.10
C PHE A 39 5.58 7.76 -1.51
N ALA A 40 5.64 7.40 -0.23
CA ALA A 40 4.54 6.82 0.51
C ALA A 40 4.42 7.41 1.91
N GLU A 41 3.20 7.39 2.43
CA GLU A 41 2.81 7.93 3.73
C GLU A 41 2.06 6.86 4.53
N LEU A 42 2.55 6.54 5.73
CA LEU A 42 1.89 5.63 6.66
C LEU A 42 0.87 6.41 7.51
N VAL A 43 -0.34 5.86 7.63
CA VAL A 43 -1.45 6.49 8.37
C VAL A 43 -2.08 5.58 9.42
N VAL A 44 -1.51 4.40 9.64
CA VAL A 44 -1.96 3.41 10.62
C VAL A 44 -0.77 2.61 11.14
N ASP A 45 -0.87 2.08 12.36
CA ASP A 45 0.13 1.15 12.87
C ASP A 45 -0.06 -0.21 12.19
N LEU A 46 1.04 -0.83 11.78
CA LEU A 46 0.99 -2.12 11.09
C LEU A 46 1.94 -3.12 11.73
N ASP A 47 1.49 -4.36 11.79
CA ASP A 47 2.32 -5.51 12.12
C ASP A 47 2.66 -6.28 10.83
N LEU A 48 3.95 -6.34 10.52
CA LEU A 48 4.55 -7.02 9.38
C LEU A 48 5.31 -8.29 9.81
N SER A 49 5.15 -8.75 11.05
CA SER A 49 5.89 -9.87 11.63
C SER A 49 5.73 -11.19 10.84
N ALA A 50 4.59 -11.37 10.18
CA ALA A 50 4.28 -12.52 9.33
C ALA A 50 4.95 -12.45 7.94
N ASN A 51 5.53 -11.31 7.57
CA ASN A 51 6.05 -11.07 6.23
C ASN A 51 7.57 -11.03 6.24
N THR A 52 8.17 -11.46 5.14
CA THR A 52 9.61 -11.32 4.89
C THR A 52 9.80 -10.83 3.47
N PHE A 53 10.52 -9.71 3.35
CA PHE A 53 10.70 -9.01 2.09
C PHE A 53 12.15 -9.19 1.65
N ASN A 54 12.34 -9.85 0.50
CA ASN A 54 13.65 -10.04 -0.11
C ASN A 54 13.73 -9.16 -1.36
N GLN A 55 14.64 -8.18 -1.36
CA GLN A 55 14.84 -7.27 -2.48
C GLN A 55 16.19 -7.52 -3.15
N ASN A 56 16.11 -8.00 -4.40
CA ASN A 56 17.27 -8.28 -5.24
C ASN A 56 17.42 -7.27 -6.38
N THR A 57 16.62 -6.20 -6.41
CA THR A 57 16.72 -5.14 -7.43
C THR A 57 17.07 -3.81 -6.78
N LYS A 58 17.56 -2.87 -7.59
CA LYS A 58 17.82 -1.52 -7.11
C LYS A 58 16.54 -0.90 -6.57
N THR A 59 16.68 -0.27 -5.41
CA THR A 59 15.55 0.28 -4.65
C THR A 59 15.70 1.79 -4.48
N VAL A 60 14.70 2.57 -4.88
CA VAL A 60 14.60 4.02 -4.60
C VAL A 60 13.19 4.35 -4.13
N ALA A 61 13.03 4.69 -2.85
CA ALA A 61 11.74 5.13 -2.31
C ALA A 61 11.89 5.98 -1.04
N THR A 62 10.84 6.74 -0.73
CA THR A 62 10.69 7.46 0.52
C THR A 62 9.42 6.99 1.21
N LEU A 63 9.54 6.55 2.46
CA LEU A 63 8.41 6.29 3.35
C LEU A 63 8.43 7.31 4.49
N ASN A 64 7.41 8.15 4.57
CA ASN A 64 7.16 8.95 5.76
C ASN A 64 6.14 8.24 6.64
N GLY A 65 6.54 8.03 7.90
CA GLY A 65 5.80 7.28 8.88
C GLY A 65 4.75 8.11 9.61
N ASN A 66 4.77 9.45 9.54
CA ASN A 66 3.86 10.34 10.28
C ASN A 66 3.75 10.05 11.79
N GLY A 67 4.78 9.47 12.40
CA GLY A 67 4.80 9.02 13.79
C GLY A 67 4.11 7.67 14.03
N TYR A 68 3.70 6.97 12.98
CA TYR A 68 3.13 5.62 13.04
C TYR A 68 4.20 4.53 13.19
N THR A 69 3.74 3.33 13.53
CA THR A 69 4.59 2.20 13.92
C THR A 69 4.52 1.08 12.89
N LEU A 70 5.69 0.56 12.50
CA LEU A 70 5.81 -0.74 11.87
C LEU A 70 6.45 -1.71 12.85
N THR A 71 5.76 -2.82 13.10
CA THR A 71 6.24 -3.90 13.95
C THR A 71 6.67 -5.09 13.10
N GLY A 72 7.76 -5.76 13.48
CA GLY A 72 8.14 -7.04 12.87
C GLY A 72 8.65 -6.95 11.43
N LEU A 73 9.01 -5.76 10.93
CA LEU A 73 9.50 -5.60 9.55
C LEU A 73 10.79 -6.39 9.34
N LYS A 74 10.72 -7.44 8.50
CA LYS A 74 11.85 -8.25 8.07
C LYS A 74 12.20 -7.94 6.62
N HIS A 75 13.26 -7.16 6.40
CA HIS A 75 13.65 -6.68 5.09
C HIS A 75 15.11 -7.04 4.80
N PHE A 76 15.31 -7.82 3.75
CA PHE A 76 16.60 -8.36 3.33
C PHE A 76 16.92 -7.86 1.93
N THR A 77 18.07 -7.22 1.75
CA THR A 77 18.38 -6.49 0.52
C THR A 77 19.74 -6.92 0.00
N ASN A 78 19.82 -7.43 -1.22
CA ASN A 78 21.06 -7.93 -1.82
C ASN A 78 21.66 -6.96 -2.86
N ASN A 79 21.14 -5.74 -2.95
CA ASN A 79 21.48 -4.82 -4.03
C ASN A 79 21.45 -3.36 -3.59
N ASN A 80 21.95 -2.51 -4.48
CA ASN A 80 22.02 -1.05 -4.35
C ASN A 80 20.67 -0.42 -3.92
N GLN A 81 20.65 0.26 -2.77
CA GLN A 81 19.44 0.91 -2.23
C GLN A 81 19.67 2.39 -1.90
N ALA A 82 18.76 3.22 -2.39
CA ALA A 82 18.54 4.60 -2.01
C ALA A 82 17.14 4.78 -1.39
N ALA A 83 16.94 4.25 -0.19
CA ALA A 83 15.66 4.33 0.53
C ALA A 83 15.73 5.38 1.64
N THR A 84 14.65 6.14 1.84
CA THR A 84 14.56 7.11 2.94
C THR A 84 13.33 6.84 3.80
N PHE A 85 13.54 6.64 5.10
CA PHE A 85 12.50 6.45 6.09
C PHE A 85 12.44 7.67 7.00
N LYS A 86 11.28 8.30 7.10
CA LYS A 86 11.08 9.52 7.89
C LYS A 86 10.04 9.33 8.97
N LYS A 87 10.21 9.96 10.15
CA LYS A 87 9.15 10.07 11.19
C LYS A 87 8.47 8.74 11.49
N LEU A 88 9.24 7.68 11.75
CA LEU A 88 8.73 6.32 11.84
C LEU A 88 9.12 5.66 13.16
N ASN A 89 8.20 4.91 13.77
CA ASN A 89 8.54 3.99 14.85
C ASN A 89 8.74 2.59 14.26
N LEU A 90 9.92 2.02 14.44
CA LEU A 90 10.32 0.70 13.97
C LEU A 90 10.53 -0.21 15.18
N VAL A 91 9.66 -1.22 15.31
CA VAL A 91 9.64 -2.12 16.47
C VAL A 91 9.94 -3.56 16.03
N SER A 92 10.84 -4.25 16.73
CA SER A 92 11.20 -5.65 16.45
C SER A 92 11.58 -5.90 14.99
N ILE A 93 12.41 -5.02 14.43
CA ILE A 93 12.78 -5.09 13.01
C ILE A 93 13.91 -6.09 12.78
N ASN A 94 13.98 -6.65 11.58
CA ASN A 94 15.16 -7.34 11.09
C ASN A 94 15.51 -6.76 9.73
N TRP A 95 16.43 -5.81 9.71
CA TRP A 95 16.92 -5.21 8.49
C TRP A 95 18.30 -5.77 8.18
N LEU A 96 18.44 -6.44 7.05
CA LEU A 96 19.72 -6.97 6.59
C LEU A 96 20.03 -6.39 5.22
N ASN A 97 21.10 -5.62 5.13
CA ASN A 97 21.60 -5.13 3.86
C ASN A 97 22.90 -5.84 3.48
N THR A 98 22.85 -6.67 2.45
CA THR A 98 23.93 -7.51 1.91
C THR A 98 24.43 -7.00 0.56
N PHE A 99 25.33 -6.01 0.52
CA PHE A 99 25.85 -5.48 -0.75
C PHE A 99 26.99 -6.32 -1.36
N GLY A 100 26.89 -6.63 -2.65
CA GLY A 100 28.00 -7.21 -3.41
C GLY A 100 29.06 -6.20 -3.93
N GLN A 101 28.79 -4.89 -3.94
CA GLN A 101 29.69 -3.89 -4.55
C GLN A 101 29.63 -2.51 -3.91
N GLN A 102 30.77 -1.80 -3.93
CA GLN A 102 30.96 -0.43 -3.43
C GLN A 102 30.20 0.61 -4.27
N GLY A 103 28.92 0.86 -3.96
CA GLY A 103 28.11 1.93 -4.57
C GLY A 103 27.92 3.15 -3.65
N SER A 104 27.58 4.31 -4.24
CA SER A 104 27.31 5.59 -3.57
C SER A 104 25.87 5.74 -3.04
N GLU A 105 25.15 4.63 -2.86
CA GLU A 105 23.73 4.62 -2.52
C GLU A 105 23.51 4.41 -1.01
N TYR A 106 22.49 5.08 -0.46
CA TYR A 106 22.33 5.26 0.98
C TYR A 106 20.92 4.92 1.46
N ILE A 107 20.83 4.19 2.57
CA ILE A 107 19.58 4.14 3.34
C ILE A 107 19.61 5.26 4.36
N ASN A 108 18.62 6.15 4.31
CA ASN A 108 18.49 7.26 5.24
C ASN A 108 17.35 6.99 6.21
N PHE A 109 17.61 7.14 7.50
CA PHE A 109 16.61 7.19 8.55
C PHE A 109 16.63 8.58 9.14
N GLU A 110 15.52 9.30 9.03
CA GLU A 110 15.36 10.68 9.50
C GLU A 110 14.20 10.72 10.49
N ASP A 111 14.45 11.16 11.72
CA ASP A 111 13.43 11.18 12.75
C ASP A 111 12.81 9.79 13.02
N VAL A 112 13.63 8.76 13.26
CA VAL A 112 13.18 7.37 13.42
C VAL A 112 13.47 6.84 14.82
N VAL A 113 12.49 6.16 15.41
CA VAL A 113 12.61 5.47 16.70
C VAL A 113 12.75 3.98 16.44
N PHE A 114 13.84 3.36 16.89
CA PHE A 114 14.06 1.92 16.80
C PHE A 114 13.92 1.26 18.17
N ARG A 115 13.12 0.19 18.25
CA ARG A 115 12.89 -0.58 19.50
C ARG A 115 12.93 -2.07 19.23
N GLY A 116 13.99 -2.75 19.65
CA GLY A 116 14.08 -4.20 19.49
C GLY A 116 14.42 -4.62 18.05
N GLY A 117 15.17 -5.71 17.92
CA GLY A 117 15.46 -6.33 16.64
C GLY A 117 16.93 -6.25 16.23
N THR A 118 17.20 -6.28 14.92
CA THR A 118 18.53 -6.28 14.34
C THR A 118 18.62 -5.35 13.14
N LEU A 119 19.67 -4.53 13.11
CA LEU A 119 20.09 -3.77 11.94
C LEU A 119 21.45 -4.30 11.50
N ALA A 120 21.56 -4.66 10.22
CA ALA A 120 22.78 -5.18 9.65
C ALA A 120 23.11 -4.52 8.29
N CYS A 121 24.40 -4.25 8.09
CA CYS A 121 24.92 -3.77 6.82
C CYS A 121 26.25 -4.48 6.48
N TYR A 122 26.34 -4.98 5.26
CA TYR A 122 27.49 -5.63 4.63
C TYR A 122 27.92 -4.70 3.50
N SER A 123 28.94 -3.88 3.72
CA SER A 123 29.47 -2.89 2.77
C SER A 123 28.46 -1.90 2.16
N GLY A 124 28.08 -0.86 2.90
CA GLY A 124 27.28 0.28 2.41
C GLY A 124 27.09 1.31 3.52
N ARG A 125 26.45 2.46 3.24
CA ARG A 125 26.20 3.47 4.29
C ARG A 125 24.71 3.56 4.62
N MET A 126 24.42 3.44 5.91
CA MET A 126 23.14 3.83 6.50
C MET A 126 23.33 5.14 7.25
N ASN A 127 22.53 6.14 6.93
CA ASN A 127 22.57 7.44 7.58
C ASN A 127 21.43 7.52 8.59
N PHE A 128 21.73 8.02 9.78
CA PHE A 128 20.74 8.20 10.83
C PHE A 128 20.76 9.67 11.25
N THR A 129 19.63 10.34 11.11
CA THR A 129 19.46 11.74 11.47
C THR A 129 18.36 11.84 12.50
N ARG A 130 18.66 12.34 13.71
CA ARG A 130 17.70 12.47 14.82
C ARG A 130 16.96 11.16 15.09
N CYS A 131 17.71 10.06 15.25
CA CYS A 131 17.11 8.76 15.56
C CYS A 131 17.33 8.40 17.02
N THR A 132 16.38 7.66 17.62
CA THR A 132 16.56 7.02 18.92
C THR A 132 16.56 5.51 18.75
N MET A 133 17.39 4.81 19.50
CA MET A 133 17.55 3.36 19.37
C MET A 133 17.56 2.73 20.76
N SER A 134 16.78 1.67 20.93
CA SER A 134 16.71 0.89 22.16
C SER A 134 16.64 -0.61 21.82
N SER A 135 17.46 -1.41 22.47
CA SER A 135 17.48 -2.87 22.31
C SER A 135 17.66 -3.35 20.85
N ILE A 136 18.42 -2.61 20.04
CA ILE A 136 18.77 -3.00 18.66
C ILE A 136 20.12 -3.71 18.66
N GLY A 137 20.16 -4.94 18.15
CA GLY A 137 21.40 -5.63 17.82
C GLY A 137 21.98 -5.07 16.53
N TRP A 138 23.24 -4.62 16.56
CA TRP A 138 23.94 -4.14 15.37
C TRP A 138 24.89 -5.20 14.86
N LYS A 139 24.81 -5.48 13.57
CA LYS A 139 25.74 -6.41 12.90
C LYS A 139 26.40 -5.70 11.73
N TYR A 140 27.72 -5.61 11.78
CA TYR A 140 28.50 -5.14 10.65
C TYR A 140 29.46 -6.24 10.22
N MET A 141 29.59 -6.44 8.91
CA MET A 141 30.59 -7.37 8.36
C MET A 141 31.74 -6.59 7.76
N THR A 142 32.93 -6.80 8.33
CA THR A 142 34.20 -6.49 7.67
C THR A 142 34.73 -7.78 7.03
N ALA A 143 34.93 -7.78 5.71
CA ALA A 143 35.73 -8.77 4.99
C ALA A 143 35.57 -10.25 5.45
N TYR A 144 34.34 -10.80 5.35
CA TYR A 144 33.98 -12.21 5.59
C TYR A 144 33.80 -12.71 7.04
N GLN A 145 33.76 -11.84 8.06
CA GLN A 145 33.38 -12.25 9.42
C GLN A 145 32.29 -11.35 10.01
N TRP A 146 31.29 -11.95 10.67
CA TRP A 146 30.25 -11.23 11.40
C TRP A 146 30.79 -10.75 12.74
N GLY A 147 31.00 -9.44 12.90
CA GLY A 147 31.17 -8.82 14.21
C GLY A 147 29.82 -8.54 14.84
N VAL A 148 29.64 -8.90 16.11
CA VAL A 148 28.49 -8.47 16.91
C VAL A 148 28.85 -7.14 17.56
N VAL A 149 28.02 -6.11 17.37
CA VAL A 149 28.16 -4.82 18.04
C VAL A 149 26.98 -4.68 19.01
N ASP A 150 27.26 -4.73 20.30
CA ASP A 150 26.25 -4.81 21.36
C ASP A 150 25.67 -3.43 21.81
N SER A 151 26.09 -2.31 21.21
CA SER A 151 25.55 -0.96 21.48
C SER A 151 26.06 0.15 20.53
N VAL A 152 25.20 1.06 20.00
CA VAL A 152 25.55 2.20 19.10
C VAL A 152 24.55 3.39 19.19
N ALA A 153 24.95 4.66 18.89
CA ALA A 153 24.16 5.88 19.19
C ALA A 153 24.46 7.22 18.46
N LEU A 154 23.66 8.32 18.60
CA LEU A 154 23.81 9.68 17.96
C LEU A 154 23.04 10.82 18.71
N PRO A 155 23.16 12.18 18.45
CA PRO A 155 23.83 13.01 17.37
C PRO A 155 24.69 14.24 17.91
N PRO A 156 25.18 15.27 17.14
CA PRO A 156 24.99 15.64 15.72
C PRO A 156 26.27 16.00 14.91
N THR A 157 26.36 15.47 13.68
CA THR A 157 26.77 16.10 12.41
C THR A 157 27.17 14.97 11.46
N SER A 158 26.80 15.11 10.20
CA SER A 158 27.07 14.19 9.11
C SER A 158 28.56 13.88 8.96
N TYR A 159 28.99 12.67 9.33
CA TYR A 159 30.27 12.10 8.89
C TYR A 159 30.17 10.58 8.69
N ALA A 160 30.90 10.11 7.68
CA ALA A 160 30.99 8.73 7.24
C ALA A 160 31.75 7.87 8.26
N LEU A 161 31.04 6.95 8.92
CA LEU A 161 31.52 6.00 9.93
C LEU A 161 32.20 6.66 11.16
N PRO A 162 32.11 6.04 12.34
CA PRO A 162 31.69 6.79 13.51
C PRO A 162 32.72 6.78 14.63
N SER A 163 33.41 7.90 14.78
CA SER A 163 34.18 8.25 15.98
C SER A 163 33.36 9.13 16.94
N GLY A 164 32.04 8.91 17.01
CA GLY A 164 31.16 9.66 17.92
C GLY A 164 29.79 9.01 18.02
N PHE A 165 29.58 8.25 19.09
CA PHE A 165 28.32 7.56 19.41
C PHE A 165 28.05 7.66 20.93
N THR A 166 26.79 7.84 21.36
CA THR A 166 26.42 7.89 22.81
C THR A 166 25.17 7.08 23.20
N ASP A 167 25.32 5.79 23.58
CA ASP A 167 24.22 4.89 23.96
C ASP A 167 23.35 5.53 25.06
N LEU A 168 22.02 5.52 24.95
CA LEU A 168 21.14 6.05 26.02
C LEU A 168 21.41 5.37 27.37
N ARG A 169 21.91 4.12 27.37
CA ARG A 169 22.36 3.42 28.57
C ARG A 169 23.71 3.95 29.11
N SER A 170 24.53 4.54 28.25
CA SER A 170 25.83 5.13 28.61
C SER A 170 25.77 6.64 28.90
N VAL A 171 24.58 7.26 28.87
CA VAL A 171 24.38 8.69 29.10
C VAL A 171 23.90 8.93 30.54
N ALA A 172 24.57 9.81 31.28
CA ALA A 172 24.02 10.37 32.50
C ALA A 172 22.80 11.24 32.17
N ASP A 173 21.62 10.82 32.63
CA ASP A 173 20.31 11.39 32.30
C ASP A 173 19.98 11.41 30.78
N PRO A 174 19.61 10.26 30.20
CA PRO A 174 19.25 10.16 28.78
C PRO A 174 17.94 10.86 28.42
N PHE A 175 17.20 11.38 29.39
CA PHE A 175 15.86 11.94 29.19
C PHE A 175 15.85 13.46 29.17
N SER A 176 16.96 14.10 29.57
CA SER A 176 17.09 15.56 29.58
C SER A 176 16.91 16.20 28.19
N ALA A 177 15.98 17.15 28.10
CA ALA A 177 15.64 17.85 26.87
C ALA A 177 16.80 18.65 26.27
N SER A 178 17.73 19.15 27.10
CA SER A 178 18.89 19.91 26.64
C SER A 178 19.85 19.10 25.78
N ARG A 179 19.77 17.76 25.81
CA ARG A 179 20.58 16.86 24.97
C ARG A 179 20.03 16.71 23.55
N TYR A 180 18.81 17.16 23.29
CA TYR A 180 18.14 17.03 22.01
C TYR A 180 17.78 18.39 21.38
N PRO A 181 18.72 19.35 21.28
CA PRO A 181 18.41 20.71 20.84
C PRO A 181 17.92 20.76 19.38
N ASN A 182 18.19 19.72 18.59
CA ASN A 182 17.79 19.62 17.19
C ASN A 182 16.48 18.83 16.98
N TYR A 183 15.85 18.36 18.05
CA TYR A 183 14.58 17.64 17.98
C TYR A 183 13.45 18.66 18.02
N ALA A 184 12.76 18.85 16.89
CA ALA A 184 11.63 19.77 16.83
C ALA A 184 10.48 19.26 17.70
N SER A 185 9.95 20.12 18.58
CA SER A 185 8.81 19.79 19.46
C SER A 185 7.50 19.51 18.71
N SER A 186 7.41 19.89 17.43
CA SER A 186 6.31 19.52 16.54
C SER A 186 6.36 18.05 16.06
N VAL A 187 7.53 17.41 16.18
CA VAL A 187 7.77 16.03 15.73
C VAL A 187 8.06 15.11 16.92
N TRP A 188 8.67 15.64 17.97
CA TRP A 188 9.17 14.87 19.11
C TRP A 188 8.55 15.33 20.43
N ALA A 189 8.12 14.37 21.25
CA ALA A 189 7.82 14.57 22.66
C ALA A 189 9.07 14.19 23.48
N ILE A 190 9.53 15.13 24.30
CA ILE A 190 10.62 14.96 25.26
C ILE A 190 10.11 15.43 26.62
N ASP A 191 9.84 14.48 27.51
CA ASP A 191 9.15 14.74 28.79
C ASP A 191 10.09 14.67 30.01
N GLY A 192 11.38 14.40 29.82
CA GLY A 192 12.33 14.26 30.93
C GLY A 192 12.18 12.96 31.73
N ALA A 193 11.19 12.12 31.40
CA ALA A 193 10.90 10.87 32.10
C ALA A 193 11.11 9.63 31.20
N SER A 194 11.10 9.82 29.87
CA SER A 194 11.23 8.75 28.89
C SER A 194 12.12 9.15 27.72
N ALA A 195 12.58 8.15 26.96
CA ALA A 195 13.33 8.42 25.74
C ALA A 195 12.46 9.21 24.75
N PRO A 196 13.05 10.13 23.95
CA PRO A 196 12.29 10.90 22.98
C PRO A 196 11.39 10.01 22.12
N ARG A 197 10.13 10.40 21.99
CA ARG A 197 9.11 9.68 21.23
C ARG A 197 8.55 10.54 20.13
N LEU A 198 8.24 9.94 18.99
CA LEU A 198 7.58 10.64 17.91
C LEU A 198 6.13 10.97 18.27
N LEU A 199 5.71 12.19 17.96
CA LEU A 199 4.32 12.60 17.98
C LEU A 199 3.62 12.14 16.71
N ARG A 200 2.38 11.68 16.85
CA ARG A 200 1.50 11.46 15.69
C ARG A 200 1.31 12.78 14.97
N GLN A 201 1.60 12.77 13.68
CA GLN A 201 1.42 13.95 12.84
C GLN A 201 -0.06 14.08 12.46
N ASN A 202 -0.51 15.29 12.19
CA ASN A 202 -1.83 15.49 11.61
C ASN A 202 -1.84 14.94 10.18
N ILE A 203 -2.67 13.93 9.94
CA ILE A 203 -2.78 13.22 8.66
C ILE A 203 -4.12 13.49 7.95
N ALA A 204 -4.90 14.47 8.40
CA ALA A 204 -6.23 14.76 7.85
C ALA A 204 -6.23 14.89 6.32
N ASN A 205 -5.26 15.60 5.75
CA ASN A 205 -5.10 15.73 4.30
C ASN A 205 -4.84 14.39 3.56
N LEU A 206 -4.29 13.38 4.25
CA LEU A 206 -3.98 12.06 3.71
C LEU A 206 -5.14 11.09 3.83
N VAL A 207 -5.92 11.17 4.91
CA VAL A 207 -7.02 10.23 5.16
C VAL A 207 -8.38 10.78 4.81
N GLN A 208 -8.54 12.09 4.68
CA GLN A 208 -9.81 12.67 4.30
C GLN A 208 -9.98 12.69 2.79
N GLY A 209 -11.23 12.52 2.37
CA GLY A 209 -11.66 12.62 1.00
C GLY A 209 -13.17 12.48 0.88
N TYR A 210 -13.65 12.68 -0.32
CA TYR A 210 -15.06 12.65 -0.63
C TYR A 210 -15.53 11.23 -0.94
N LEU A 211 -16.68 10.88 -0.40
CA LEU A 211 -17.33 9.58 -0.56
C LEU A 211 -18.77 9.75 -1.05
N VAL A 212 -19.20 8.82 -1.89
CA VAL A 212 -20.62 8.55 -2.12
C VAL A 212 -20.95 7.16 -1.62
N LYS A 213 -21.92 7.08 -0.71
CA LYS A 213 -22.45 5.83 -0.19
C LYS A 213 -23.86 5.60 -0.71
N GLY A 214 -24.23 4.34 -0.90
CA GLY A 214 -25.56 3.99 -1.34
C GLY A 214 -25.78 2.48 -1.34
N VAL A 215 -26.90 2.08 -1.94
CA VAL A 215 -27.26 0.68 -2.14
C VAL A 215 -27.67 0.46 -3.58
N VAL A 216 -27.31 -0.69 -4.13
CA VAL A 216 -27.74 -1.16 -5.45
C VAL A 216 -28.78 -2.24 -5.29
N LYS A 217 -29.87 -2.11 -6.07
CA LYS A 217 -30.97 -3.07 -6.12
C LYS A 217 -31.24 -3.49 -7.56
N VAL A 218 -31.61 -4.75 -7.74
CA VAL A 218 -32.08 -5.32 -9.01
C VAL A 218 -33.42 -6.00 -8.74
N GLY A 219 -34.48 -5.55 -9.39
CA GLY A 219 -35.84 -6.03 -9.11
C GLY A 219 -36.26 -5.83 -7.64
N GLY A 220 -35.75 -4.79 -6.98
CA GLY A 220 -35.98 -4.51 -5.56
C GLY A 220 -35.10 -5.28 -4.58
N VAL A 221 -34.37 -6.29 -5.05
CA VAL A 221 -33.47 -7.12 -4.23
C VAL A 221 -32.06 -6.54 -4.23
N LEU A 222 -31.43 -6.51 -3.05
CA LEU A 222 -30.04 -6.07 -2.90
C LEU A 222 -29.10 -7.01 -3.66
N LYS A 223 -28.20 -6.45 -4.48
CA LYS A 223 -27.31 -7.26 -5.32
C LYS A 223 -25.99 -6.52 -5.58
N PRO A 224 -24.84 -7.22 -5.55
CA PRO A 224 -23.56 -6.65 -5.97
C PRO A 224 -23.59 -6.28 -7.46
N ARG A 225 -23.17 -5.05 -7.79
CA ARG A 225 -22.93 -4.56 -9.16
C ARG A 225 -21.73 -3.62 -9.19
N PHE A 226 -21.14 -3.41 -10.36
CA PHE A 226 -20.14 -2.36 -10.52
C PHE A 226 -20.82 -0.99 -10.41
N VAL A 227 -20.20 -0.09 -9.67
CA VAL A 227 -20.60 1.30 -9.49
C VAL A 227 -19.48 2.22 -9.97
N ARG A 228 -19.83 3.30 -10.66
CA ARG A 228 -18.88 4.29 -11.19
C ARG A 228 -19.32 5.69 -10.83
N ALA A 229 -18.39 6.52 -10.39
CA ALA A 229 -18.58 7.95 -10.20
C ALA A 229 -18.15 8.67 -11.47
N LEU A 230 -19.02 9.54 -11.96
CA LEU A 230 -18.80 10.38 -13.13
C LEU A 230 -18.96 11.85 -12.72
N SER A 231 -18.09 12.71 -13.23
CA SER A 231 -18.28 14.16 -13.15
C SER A 231 -19.60 14.58 -13.81
N VAL A 232 -20.36 15.47 -13.19
CA VAL A 232 -21.62 16.00 -13.78
C VAL A 232 -21.36 16.92 -14.96
N VAL A 233 -20.16 17.47 -15.08
CA VAL A 233 -19.83 18.50 -16.06
C VAL A 233 -19.50 17.89 -17.42
N ASP A 234 -18.66 16.85 -17.42
CA ASP A 234 -18.05 16.28 -18.61
C ASP A 234 -18.14 14.75 -18.68
N PHE A 235 -18.85 14.12 -17.71
CA PHE A 235 -19.01 12.67 -17.60
C PHE A 235 -17.67 11.92 -17.50
N VAL A 236 -16.58 12.60 -17.13
CA VAL A 236 -15.28 11.96 -16.92
C VAL A 236 -15.37 11.03 -15.70
N ARG A 237 -14.77 9.85 -15.85
CA ARG A 237 -14.67 8.86 -14.78
C ARG A 237 -13.83 9.41 -13.63
N ILE A 238 -14.41 9.43 -12.44
CA ILE A 238 -13.73 9.75 -11.19
C ILE A 238 -13.19 8.47 -10.55
N ASN A 239 -14.04 7.47 -10.32
CA ASN A 239 -13.63 6.20 -9.74
C ASN A 239 -14.64 5.07 -10.03
N ASP A 240 -14.20 3.83 -9.80
CA ASP A 240 -14.98 2.60 -9.87
C ASP A 240 -14.95 1.88 -8.51
N ALA A 241 -16.04 1.20 -8.16
CA ALA A 241 -16.07 0.22 -7.09
C ALA A 241 -17.04 -0.92 -7.44
N VAL A 242 -17.08 -1.95 -6.60
CA VAL A 242 -18.08 -3.01 -6.67
C VAL A 242 -18.92 -2.90 -5.40
N ALA A 243 -20.24 -2.92 -5.54
CA ALA A 243 -21.13 -3.03 -4.39
C ALA A 243 -20.97 -4.41 -3.75
N GLU A 244 -21.08 -4.45 -2.42
CA GLU A 244 -20.95 -5.66 -1.62
C GLU A 244 -22.12 -6.64 -1.88
N ALA A 245 -22.04 -7.83 -1.30
CA ALA A 245 -23.08 -8.87 -1.44
C ALA A 245 -24.46 -8.39 -0.97
N ASP A 246 -24.50 -7.46 -0.01
CA ASP A 246 -25.73 -6.80 0.49
C ASP A 246 -26.14 -5.58 -0.35
N GLY A 247 -25.54 -5.38 -1.52
CA GLY A 247 -25.78 -4.26 -2.42
C GLY A 247 -25.25 -2.92 -1.92
N SER A 248 -24.72 -2.81 -0.70
CA SER A 248 -24.13 -1.57 -0.21
C SER A 248 -22.86 -1.23 -0.97
N PHE A 249 -22.59 0.06 -1.17
CA PHE A 249 -21.33 0.51 -1.75
C PHE A 249 -20.80 1.76 -1.07
N SER A 250 -19.48 1.90 -1.11
CA SER A 250 -18.76 3.09 -0.67
C SER A 250 -17.77 3.49 -1.76
N LEU A 251 -18.13 4.51 -2.53
CA LEU A 251 -17.41 4.94 -3.72
C LEU A 251 -16.54 6.15 -3.40
N LYS A 252 -15.23 5.94 -3.37
CA LYS A 252 -14.21 6.97 -3.09
C LYS A 252 -14.09 7.95 -4.26
N CYS A 253 -14.44 9.21 -4.04
CA CYS A 253 -14.28 10.31 -5.00
C CYS A 253 -12.97 11.09 -4.79
N GLY A 254 -12.14 10.71 -3.80
CA GLY A 254 -10.83 11.33 -3.57
C GLY A 254 -10.98 12.81 -3.18
N HIS A 255 -10.34 13.71 -3.93
CA HIS A 255 -10.47 15.15 -3.71
C HIS A 255 -11.63 15.80 -4.48
N TYR A 256 -12.40 15.02 -5.23
CA TYR A 256 -13.52 15.53 -6.02
C TYR A 256 -14.70 15.87 -5.11
N SER A 257 -14.91 17.16 -4.87
CA SER A 257 -15.93 17.72 -3.97
C SER A 257 -17.22 18.13 -4.68
N ASP A 258 -17.18 18.28 -6.00
CA ASP A 258 -18.32 18.68 -6.81
C ASP A 258 -19.32 17.54 -6.95
N ALA A 259 -20.52 17.87 -7.42
CA ALA A 259 -21.56 16.88 -7.63
C ALA A 259 -21.13 15.81 -8.65
N VAL A 260 -21.53 14.57 -8.40
CA VAL A 260 -21.24 13.42 -9.26
C VAL A 260 -22.52 12.74 -9.72
N MET A 261 -22.45 11.97 -10.80
CA MET A 261 -23.42 10.93 -11.12
C MET A 261 -22.84 9.57 -10.77
N VAL A 262 -23.66 8.70 -10.21
CA VAL A 262 -23.33 7.32 -9.94
C VAL A 262 -24.00 6.42 -10.97
N ALA A 263 -23.20 5.71 -11.76
CA ALA A 263 -23.66 4.72 -12.72
C ALA A 263 -23.50 3.32 -12.15
N THR A 264 -24.48 2.45 -12.36
CA THR A 264 -24.34 1.00 -12.17
C THR A 264 -24.24 0.32 -13.53
N TYR A 265 -23.39 -0.69 -13.67
CA TYR A 265 -23.22 -1.43 -14.91
C TYR A 265 -22.66 -2.85 -14.70
N GLU A 266 -22.70 -3.66 -15.75
CA GLU A 266 -22.02 -4.96 -15.85
C GLU A 266 -20.89 -4.88 -16.86
N PRO A 267 -19.66 -5.34 -16.55
CA PRO A 267 -18.68 -5.60 -17.60
C PRO A 267 -19.24 -6.61 -18.59
N TYR A 268 -19.26 -6.24 -19.87
CA TYR A 268 -19.81 -7.06 -20.94
C TYR A 268 -18.89 -8.24 -21.30
N GLY A 269 -17.58 -8.11 -21.04
CA GLY A 269 -16.58 -9.13 -21.34
C GLY A 269 -16.02 -9.01 -22.76
N THR A 270 -15.45 -10.10 -23.27
CA THR A 270 -14.93 -10.19 -24.64
C THR A 270 -15.66 -11.26 -25.44
N LEU A 271 -15.50 -11.26 -26.77
CA LEU A 271 -15.90 -12.42 -27.57
C LEU A 271 -15.14 -13.69 -27.14
N LEU A 272 -15.76 -14.85 -27.36
CA LEU A 272 -15.12 -16.15 -27.18
C LEU A 272 -14.06 -16.36 -28.28
N VAL A 273 -12.87 -16.83 -27.88
CA VAL A 273 -11.72 -17.03 -28.78
C VAL A 273 -11.25 -18.47 -28.67
N ALA A 274 -10.98 -19.11 -29.81
CA ALA A 274 -10.45 -20.48 -29.88
C ALA A 274 -9.00 -20.55 -29.38
N SER A 275 -8.61 -21.69 -28.82
CA SER A 275 -7.24 -21.95 -28.33
C SER A 275 -6.70 -20.88 -27.36
N LYS A 276 -7.59 -20.27 -26.55
CA LYS A 276 -7.26 -19.24 -25.56
C LYS A 276 -7.31 -19.81 -24.16
N ALA A 277 -6.32 -19.48 -23.35
CA ALA A 277 -6.36 -19.73 -21.91
C ALA A 277 -7.30 -18.74 -21.22
N TYR A 278 -8.28 -19.27 -20.48
CA TYR A 278 -9.19 -18.50 -19.64
C TYR A 278 -8.92 -18.78 -18.17
N VAL A 279 -8.95 -17.73 -17.35
CA VAL A 279 -8.79 -17.81 -15.89
C VAL A 279 -10.14 -17.60 -15.19
N LEU A 280 -10.20 -17.96 -13.90
CA LEU A 280 -11.39 -17.73 -13.08
C LEU A 280 -11.74 -16.23 -13.07
N GLY A 281 -13.00 -15.89 -13.33
CA GLY A 281 -13.46 -14.50 -13.39
C GLY A 281 -13.45 -13.86 -14.78
N ASP A 282 -12.85 -14.50 -15.79
CA ASP A 282 -12.98 -14.02 -17.17
C ASP A 282 -14.45 -14.00 -17.61
N ILE A 283 -14.85 -12.98 -18.36
CA ILE A 283 -16.22 -12.81 -18.84
C ILE A 283 -16.21 -12.85 -20.37
N ILE A 284 -17.08 -13.68 -20.93
CA ILE A 284 -17.34 -13.70 -22.37
C ILE A 284 -18.80 -13.34 -22.69
N HIS A 285 -19.05 -12.92 -23.93
CA HIS A 285 -20.39 -12.70 -24.46
C HIS A 285 -20.53 -13.28 -25.87
N PRO A 286 -21.76 -13.61 -26.31
CA PRO A 286 -22.02 -14.05 -27.67
C PRO A 286 -21.84 -12.91 -28.67
N ALA A 287 -21.58 -13.26 -29.93
CA ALA A 287 -21.55 -12.33 -31.05
C ALA A 287 -22.94 -11.72 -31.30
N THR A 288 -23.99 -12.53 -31.17
CA THR A 288 -25.38 -12.03 -31.17
C THR A 288 -25.86 -11.86 -29.73
N PRO A 289 -26.09 -10.63 -29.23
CA PRO A 289 -26.50 -10.41 -27.85
C PRO A 289 -27.80 -11.15 -27.52
N ASN A 290 -27.78 -11.94 -26.43
CA ASN A 290 -28.94 -12.71 -25.96
C ASN A 290 -29.40 -12.28 -24.55
N GLY A 291 -28.89 -11.15 -24.03
CA GLY A 291 -29.19 -10.65 -22.68
C GLY A 291 -28.32 -11.24 -21.57
N PHE A 292 -27.39 -12.14 -21.87
CA PHE A 292 -26.51 -12.78 -20.91
C PHE A 292 -25.03 -12.58 -21.28
N ARG A 293 -24.20 -12.53 -20.24
CA ARG A 293 -22.76 -12.77 -20.30
C ARG A 293 -22.46 -14.10 -19.62
N TYR A 294 -21.22 -14.57 -19.74
CA TYR A 294 -20.83 -15.88 -19.24
C TYR A 294 -19.54 -15.74 -18.45
N LEU A 295 -19.62 -16.00 -17.14
CA LEU A 295 -18.52 -15.88 -16.19
C LEU A 295 -17.77 -17.21 -16.10
N CYS A 296 -16.46 -17.19 -16.32
CA CYS A 296 -15.59 -18.35 -16.15
C CYS A 296 -15.56 -18.75 -14.67
N THR A 297 -16.15 -19.90 -14.37
CA THR A 297 -16.20 -20.51 -13.03
C THR A 297 -15.22 -21.67 -12.87
N LYS A 298 -14.63 -22.13 -13.98
CA LYS A 298 -13.49 -23.05 -13.99
C LYS A 298 -12.49 -22.64 -15.06
N ALA A 299 -11.27 -22.31 -14.65
CA ALA A 299 -10.16 -21.97 -15.54
C ALA A 299 -9.79 -23.15 -16.46
N GLY A 300 -9.34 -22.82 -17.68
CA GLY A 300 -8.94 -23.80 -18.68
C GLY A 300 -8.72 -23.19 -20.06
N ASN A 301 -8.22 -23.99 -20.98
CA ASN A 301 -8.07 -23.58 -22.38
C ASN A 301 -9.36 -23.86 -23.14
N SER A 302 -9.80 -22.91 -23.99
CA SER A 302 -10.82 -23.19 -25.00
C SER A 302 -10.29 -24.17 -26.05
N GLY A 303 -11.21 -24.91 -26.67
CA GLY A 303 -10.89 -25.79 -27.79
C GLY A 303 -10.56 -25.03 -29.06
N THR A 304 -10.08 -25.75 -30.08
CA THR A 304 -9.92 -25.23 -31.45
C THR A 304 -11.26 -25.02 -32.13
N SER A 305 -12.26 -25.86 -31.82
CA SER A 305 -13.66 -25.67 -32.18
C SER A 305 -14.42 -25.04 -31.02
N LEU A 306 -15.21 -24.02 -31.31
CA LEU A 306 -16.03 -23.30 -30.34
C LEU A 306 -17.49 -23.79 -30.41
N PRO A 307 -18.23 -23.81 -29.29
CA PRO A 307 -19.64 -24.17 -29.29
C PRO A 307 -20.45 -23.16 -30.12
N PRO A 308 -21.39 -23.63 -30.96
CA PRO A 308 -22.23 -22.76 -31.77
C PRO A 308 -23.19 -21.95 -30.89
N GLU A 309 -23.50 -20.73 -31.33
CA GLU A 309 -24.59 -19.92 -30.75
C GLU A 309 -25.96 -20.41 -31.25
N PRO A 310 -27.05 -20.21 -30.49
CA PRO A 310 -27.10 -19.53 -29.18
C PRO A 310 -26.65 -20.45 -28.03
N TRP A 311 -25.91 -19.87 -27.08
CA TRP A 311 -25.55 -20.57 -25.86
C TRP A 311 -26.73 -20.60 -24.86
N SER A 312 -26.77 -21.61 -24.00
CA SER A 312 -27.81 -21.76 -22.97
C SER A 312 -27.77 -20.60 -21.97
N THR A 313 -28.92 -20.06 -21.61
CA THR A 313 -29.05 -19.00 -20.59
C THR A 313 -29.28 -19.56 -19.18
N THR A 314 -29.38 -20.90 -19.04
CA THR A 314 -29.62 -21.60 -17.78
C THR A 314 -28.48 -22.56 -17.43
N ASP A 315 -27.89 -23.21 -18.43
CA ASP A 315 -26.87 -24.24 -18.22
C ASP A 315 -25.47 -23.68 -18.41
N THR A 316 -24.50 -24.29 -17.72
CA THR A 316 -23.09 -23.93 -17.90
C THR A 316 -22.60 -24.23 -19.31
N LEU A 317 -21.87 -23.28 -19.90
CA LEU A 317 -21.20 -23.43 -21.18
C LEU A 317 -19.82 -24.04 -20.98
N THR A 318 -19.59 -25.24 -21.51
CA THR A 318 -18.25 -25.87 -21.51
C THR A 318 -17.53 -25.51 -22.81
N VAL A 319 -16.34 -24.93 -22.69
CA VAL A 319 -15.49 -24.56 -23.84
C VAL A 319 -14.10 -25.16 -23.65
N GLY A 320 -13.82 -26.28 -24.33
CA GLY A 320 -12.61 -27.05 -24.08
C GLY A 320 -12.56 -27.51 -22.62
N ALA A 321 -11.56 -27.06 -21.86
CA ALA A 321 -11.41 -27.35 -20.43
C ALA A 321 -12.02 -26.27 -19.52
N ALA A 322 -12.39 -25.11 -20.05
CA ALA A 322 -12.99 -24.02 -19.29
C ALA A 322 -14.51 -24.21 -19.15
N ILE A 323 -15.08 -23.79 -18.02
CA ILE A 323 -16.53 -23.80 -17.77
C ILE A 323 -16.98 -22.39 -17.43
N PHE A 324 -18.06 -21.95 -18.08
CA PHE A 324 -18.68 -20.65 -17.87
C PHE A 324 -20.12 -20.79 -17.40
N THR A 325 -20.52 -19.95 -16.46
CA THR A 325 -21.89 -19.88 -15.93
C THR A 325 -22.62 -18.67 -16.54
N PRO A 326 -23.84 -18.83 -17.07
CA PRO A 326 -24.64 -17.71 -17.56
C PRO A 326 -24.94 -16.71 -16.44
N ASP A 327 -24.79 -15.42 -16.73
CA ASP A 327 -25.08 -14.32 -15.83
C ASP A 327 -25.85 -13.22 -16.61
N PRO A 328 -27.08 -12.89 -16.20
CA PRO A 328 -27.89 -11.89 -16.91
C PRO A 328 -27.25 -10.49 -16.84
N ILE A 329 -27.32 -9.76 -17.95
CA ILE A 329 -26.92 -8.35 -18.01
C ILE A 329 -28.12 -7.49 -17.70
N TYR A 330 -27.97 -6.57 -16.75
CA TYR A 330 -29.02 -5.62 -16.40
C TYR A 330 -28.76 -4.29 -17.10
N GLN A 331 -29.82 -3.52 -17.33
CA GLN A 331 -29.65 -2.19 -17.89
C GLN A 331 -28.77 -1.32 -16.96
N PRO A 332 -27.81 -0.55 -17.51
CA PRO A 332 -27.11 0.45 -16.72
C PRO A 332 -28.09 1.49 -16.19
N GLN A 333 -27.95 1.88 -14.92
CA GLN A 333 -28.73 2.96 -14.33
C GLN A 333 -27.81 4.08 -13.89
N LEU A 334 -28.25 5.32 -14.08
CA LEU A 334 -27.54 6.52 -13.67
C LEU A 334 -28.37 7.24 -12.61
N HIS A 335 -27.74 7.64 -11.50
CA HIS A 335 -28.37 8.40 -10.43
C HIS A 335 -27.53 9.62 -10.07
N GLY A 336 -28.16 10.79 -10.00
CA GLY A 336 -27.51 12.04 -9.63
C GLY A 336 -28.28 13.26 -10.13
N PRO A 337 -27.77 14.47 -9.88
CA PRO A 337 -26.51 14.77 -9.21
C PRO A 337 -26.51 14.42 -7.72
N ILE A 338 -25.41 13.87 -7.21
CA ILE A 338 -25.19 13.57 -5.79
C ILE A 338 -23.99 14.38 -5.33
N LYS A 339 -24.13 15.12 -4.23
CA LYS A 339 -22.99 15.80 -3.61
C LYS A 339 -22.21 14.79 -2.75
N PRO A 340 -20.93 14.51 -3.04
CA PRO A 340 -20.11 13.67 -2.18
C PRO A 340 -19.96 14.27 -0.78
N VAL A 341 -19.84 13.40 0.23
CA VAL A 341 -19.65 13.81 1.62
C VAL A 341 -18.17 13.71 1.97
N LEU A 342 -17.63 14.74 2.61
CA LEU A 342 -16.27 14.69 3.15
C LEU A 342 -16.24 13.71 4.32
N CYS A 343 -15.38 12.71 4.21
CA CYS A 343 -15.25 11.65 5.19
C CYS A 343 -13.78 11.31 5.45
N ASP A 344 -13.55 10.63 6.56
CA ASP A 344 -12.34 9.86 6.76
C ASP A 344 -12.44 8.59 5.89
N LEU A 345 -11.49 8.40 4.97
CA LEU A 345 -11.49 7.32 3.99
C LEU A 345 -11.11 5.96 4.58
N ILE A 346 -10.58 5.91 5.80
CA ILE A 346 -10.27 4.67 6.52
C ILE A 346 -11.54 4.15 7.19
N THR A 347 -12.23 5.01 7.95
CA THR A 347 -13.44 4.66 8.70
C THR A 347 -14.71 4.77 7.86
N GLY A 348 -14.68 5.55 6.79
CA GLY A 348 -15.83 5.95 5.98
C GLY A 348 -16.78 6.91 6.70
N LEU A 349 -16.43 7.42 7.88
CA LEU A 349 -17.31 8.29 8.67
C LEU A 349 -17.18 9.75 8.22
N PRO A 350 -18.26 10.55 8.27
CA PRO A 350 -18.20 11.98 8.04
C PRO A 350 -17.22 12.67 8.99
N VAL A 351 -16.56 13.72 8.50
CA VAL A 351 -15.58 14.56 9.26
C VAL A 351 -16.25 15.79 9.83
#